data_AF-A0A969SZT9-F1
#
_entry.id   AF-A0A969SZT9-F1
#
_cell.length_a   1.000
_cell.length_b   1.000
_cell.length_c   1.000
_cell.angle_alpha   90.00
_cell.angle_beta   90.00
_cell.angle_gamma   90.00
#
_symmetry.space_group_name_H-M   'P 1'
#
loop_
_entity.id
_entity.type
_entity.pdbx_description
1 polymer ?
#
loop_
_entity_poly.entity_id
_entity_poly.type
_entity_poly.pdbx_seq_one_letter_code
_entity_poly.pdbx_strand_id
1 'polypeptide(L)'
;MKNLSILSTIALLLTATATPVLAQTLAQTTNSPPSDSLTSAQRREERIRQLLESSIQLNRAKNLARMAAERENGGLSVYQADASMHGPSETSPYVDNGDGTYTFTFMGGRPGYTNPTVESVVSVDTNDWTINIDYNGPVR
;
A
#
# COMPACT_ATOMS: atom_id res chain seq x y z
N MET A 1 4.05 25.88 52.73
CA MET A 1 4.22 27.30 53.08
C MET A 1 4.28 28.09 51.78
N LYS A 2 3.35 29.05 51.64
CA LYS A 2 3.15 29.89 50.46
C LYS A 2 4.15 31.04 50.53
N ASN A 3 4.96 31.21 49.49
CA ASN A 3 5.80 32.39 49.34
C ASN A 3 5.36 33.14 48.09
N LEU A 4 4.85 34.34 48.33
CA LEU A 4 4.27 35.32 47.42
C LEU A 4 5.36 36.33 47.00
N SER A 5 5.04 37.15 45.99
CA SER A 5 5.77 38.35 45.49
C SER A 5 6.73 38.04 44.32
N ILE A 6 6.82 38.81 43.23
CA ILE A 6 6.84 40.27 43.12
C ILE A 6 6.25 40.69 41.75
N LEU A 7 5.52 41.81 41.76
CA LEU A 7 4.98 42.56 40.61
C LEU A 7 6.11 43.12 39.71
N SER A 8 5.98 42.99 38.38
CA SER A 8 6.76 43.77 37.44
C SER A 8 5.87 44.42 36.40
N THR A 9 5.70 45.73 36.53
CA THR A 9 5.08 46.66 35.58
C THR A 9 6.01 46.88 34.39
N ILE A 10 5.57 46.57 33.17
CA ILE A 10 6.08 47.19 31.95
C ILE A 10 4.89 47.56 31.07
N ALA A 11 4.68 48.87 30.93
CA ALA A 11 3.81 49.45 29.91
C ALA A 11 4.55 49.42 28.56
N LEU A 12 3.90 48.91 27.51
CA LEU A 12 4.34 49.12 26.14
C LEU A 12 3.14 49.53 25.29
N LEU A 13 3.05 50.84 25.01
CA LEU A 13 2.20 51.43 23.99
C LEU A 13 2.94 51.37 22.64
N LEU A 14 2.29 50.81 21.62
CA LEU A 14 2.45 51.05 20.17
C LEU A 14 1.50 50.02 19.49
N THR A 15 0.67 50.27 18.48
CA THR A 15 0.70 51.19 17.34
C THR A 15 -0.72 51.35 16.76
N ALA A 16 -0.87 52.40 15.95
CA ALA A 16 -2.05 52.88 15.23
C ALA A 16 -2.92 51.82 14.52
N THR A 17 -4.24 52.00 14.62
CA THR A 17 -5.25 51.38 13.77
C THR A 17 -5.26 52.05 12.39
N ALA A 18 -4.75 51.36 11.37
CA ALA A 18 -4.93 51.73 9.97
C ALA A 18 -5.88 50.72 9.30
N THR A 19 -7.14 51.11 9.11
CA THR A 19 -7.97 50.61 8.00
C THR A 19 -7.81 51.64 6.89
N PRO A 20 -7.61 51.27 5.60
CA PRO A 20 -8.77 50.79 4.82
C PRO A 20 -8.43 49.83 3.65
N VAL A 21 -9.49 49.46 2.91
CA VAL A 21 -9.59 49.30 1.44
C VAL A 21 -10.04 47.92 0.94
N LEU A 22 -11.25 47.98 0.37
CA LEU A 22 -11.86 47.20 -0.71
C LEU A 22 -11.44 45.75 -0.99
N ALA A 23 -12.43 44.88 -0.77
CA ALA A 23 -13.00 43.94 -1.73
C ALA A 23 -12.05 43.25 -2.73
N GLN A 24 -11.83 41.95 -2.49
CA GLN A 24 -11.85 40.93 -3.52
C GLN A 24 -12.45 39.66 -2.93
N THR A 25 -13.71 39.41 -3.29
CA THR A 25 -14.33 38.09 -3.15
C THR A 25 -13.59 37.17 -4.12
N LEU A 26 -12.62 36.40 -3.65
CA LEU A 26 -12.16 35.21 -4.33
C LEU A 26 -12.96 34.02 -3.80
N ALA A 27 -14.18 33.87 -4.34
CA ALA A 27 -14.82 32.58 -4.37
C ALA A 27 -14.01 31.70 -5.34
N GLN A 28 -12.96 31.04 -4.83
CA GLN A 28 -12.39 29.88 -5.49
C GLN A 28 -13.06 28.65 -4.89
N THR A 29 -14.28 28.41 -5.34
CA THR A 29 -14.79 27.07 -5.50
C THR A 29 -13.86 26.36 -6.49
N THR A 30 -12.79 25.71 -6.02
CA THR A 30 -12.26 24.56 -6.75
C THR A 30 -13.21 23.41 -6.49
N ASN A 31 -14.40 23.52 -7.10
CA ASN A 31 -15.28 22.40 -7.31
C ASN A 31 -14.45 21.35 -8.03
N SER A 32 -14.15 20.25 -7.35
CA SER A 32 -13.79 19.01 -8.03
C SER A 32 -14.82 18.81 -9.14
N PRO A 33 -14.41 18.57 -10.40
CA PRO A 33 -15.36 18.31 -11.47
C PRO A 33 -16.25 17.12 -11.05
N PRO A 34 -17.57 17.18 -11.25
CA PRO A 34 -18.41 16.01 -11.08
C PRO A 34 -17.91 14.91 -12.02
N SER A 35 -17.83 13.68 -11.51
CA SER A 35 -17.26 12.49 -12.17
C SER A 35 -17.90 12.12 -13.52
N ASP A 36 -18.99 12.79 -13.92
CA ASP A 36 -19.76 12.47 -15.13
C ASP A 36 -19.29 13.16 -16.42
N SER A 37 -18.36 14.12 -16.37
CA SER A 37 -17.93 14.88 -17.55
C SER A 37 -16.54 14.52 -18.09
N LEU A 38 -16.08 13.28 -17.92
CA LEU A 38 -14.84 12.83 -18.56
C LEU A 38 -15.06 12.54 -20.05
N THR A 39 -14.19 13.06 -20.90
CA THR A 39 -14.12 12.66 -22.32
C THR A 39 -13.75 11.17 -22.43
N SER A 40 -14.04 10.54 -23.58
CA SER A 40 -13.65 9.15 -23.84
C SER A 40 -12.14 8.91 -23.74
N ALA A 41 -11.33 9.92 -24.05
CA ALA A 41 -9.87 9.89 -23.92
C ALA A 41 -9.46 9.84 -22.44
N GLN A 42 -9.98 10.75 -21.62
CA GLN A 42 -9.67 10.79 -20.18
C GLN A 42 -10.10 9.51 -19.45
N ARG A 43 -11.27 8.94 -19.77
CA ARG A 43 -11.69 7.64 -19.22
C ARG A 43 -10.72 6.51 -19.56
N ARG A 44 -10.17 6.53 -20.77
CA ARG A 44 -9.20 5.53 -21.22
C ARG A 44 -7.87 5.68 -20.47
N GLU A 45 -7.40 6.92 -20.32
CA GLU A 45 -6.17 7.22 -19.57
C GLU A 45 -6.29 6.79 -18.11
N GLU A 46 -7.42 7.08 -17.46
CA GLU A 46 -7.65 6.67 -16.06
C GLU A 46 -7.64 5.15 -15.91
N ARG A 47 -8.33 4.44 -16.82
CA ARG A 47 -8.31 2.98 -16.81
C ARG A 47 -6.93 2.41 -17.04
N ILE A 48 -6.12 3.02 -17.90
CA ILE A 48 -4.72 2.59 -18.11
C ILE A 48 -3.90 2.79 -16.84
N ARG A 49 -4.06 3.92 -16.15
CA ARG A 49 -3.39 4.17 -14.87
C ARG A 49 -3.77 3.13 -13.83
N GLN A 50 -5.06 2.85 -13.68
CA GLN A 50 -5.56 1.85 -12.76
C GLN A 50 -4.97 0.46 -13.06
N LEU A 51 -5.00 0.04 -14.34
CA LEU A 51 -4.43 -1.25 -14.74
C LEU A 51 -2.92 -1.34 -14.48
N LEU A 52 -2.18 -0.26 -14.75
CA LEU A 52 -0.75 -0.21 -14.47
C LEU A 52 -0.49 -0.32 -12.96
N GLU A 53 -1.21 0.44 -12.16
CA GLU A 53 -1.09 0.40 -10.70
C GLU A 53 -1.40 -0.99 -10.16
N SER A 54 -2.52 -1.60 -10.56
CA SER A 54 -2.87 -2.97 -10.18
C SER A 54 -1.78 -3.98 -10.57
N SER A 55 -1.19 -3.85 -11.77
CA SER A 55 -0.11 -4.76 -12.21
C SER A 55 1.17 -4.61 -11.36
N ILE A 56 1.52 -3.39 -10.97
CA ILE A 56 2.68 -3.10 -10.12
C ILE A 56 2.43 -3.66 -8.72
N GLN A 57 1.24 -3.41 -8.17
CA GLN A 57 0.84 -3.90 -6.86
C GLN A 57 0.86 -5.42 -6.80
N LEU A 58 0.27 -6.09 -7.78
CA LEU A 58 0.26 -7.55 -7.88
C LEU A 58 1.69 -8.12 -7.96
N ASN A 59 2.57 -7.50 -8.76
CA ASN A 59 3.96 -7.96 -8.87
C ASN A 59 4.70 -7.86 -7.53
N ARG A 60 4.52 -6.73 -6.82
CA ARG A 60 5.06 -6.53 -5.48
C ARG A 60 4.50 -7.54 -4.50
N ALA A 61 3.19 -7.74 -4.47
CA ALA A 61 2.50 -8.68 -3.60
C ALA A 61 3.02 -10.11 -3.81
N LYS A 62 3.14 -10.56 -5.06
CA LYS A 62 3.73 -11.86 -5.41
C LYS A 62 5.14 -12.03 -4.84
N ASN A 63 5.99 -11.02 -5.02
CA ASN A 63 7.36 -11.07 -4.53
C ASN A 63 7.42 -11.12 -3.00
N LEU A 64 6.56 -10.36 -2.32
CA LEU A 64 6.43 -10.39 -0.85
C LEU A 64 5.98 -11.76 -0.36
N ALA A 65 4.94 -12.33 -0.98
CA ALA A 65 4.44 -13.67 -0.67
C ALA A 65 5.50 -14.75 -0.84
N ARG A 66 6.20 -14.73 -1.98
CA ARG A 66 7.32 -15.66 -2.25
C ARG A 66 8.42 -15.54 -1.19
N MET A 67 8.88 -14.33 -0.91
CA MET A 67 9.93 -14.11 0.09
C MET A 67 9.47 -14.49 1.50
N ALA A 68 8.19 -14.34 1.83
CA ALA A 68 7.62 -14.75 3.10
C ALA A 68 7.71 -16.27 3.28
N ALA A 69 7.23 -17.04 2.31
CA ALA A 69 7.35 -18.49 2.34
C ALA A 69 8.81 -18.95 2.37
N GLU A 70 9.69 -18.35 1.56
CA GLU A 70 11.11 -18.71 1.56
C GLU A 70 11.77 -18.48 2.91
N ARG A 71 11.47 -17.36 3.57
CA ARG A 71 12.00 -17.05 4.89
C ARG A 71 11.47 -18.00 5.96
N GLU A 72 10.16 -18.26 5.95
CA GLU A 72 9.50 -19.14 6.92
C GLU A 72 10.01 -20.57 6.83
N ASN A 73 10.39 -21.02 5.63
CA ASN A 73 10.92 -22.36 5.39
C ASN A 73 12.46 -22.46 5.50
N GLY A 74 13.12 -21.50 6.16
CA GLY A 74 14.56 -21.57 6.45
C GLY A 74 15.49 -20.94 5.41
N GLY A 75 14.93 -20.16 4.48
CA GLY A 75 15.67 -19.42 3.46
C GLY A 75 16.03 -20.22 2.21
N LEU A 76 16.63 -19.54 1.23
CA LEU A 76 16.90 -20.07 -0.11
C LEU A 76 17.86 -21.27 -0.16
N SER A 77 18.65 -21.51 0.90
CA SER A 77 19.50 -22.71 0.99
C SER A 77 18.70 -23.97 1.38
N VAL A 78 17.51 -23.80 1.95
CA VAL A 78 16.66 -24.89 2.47
C VAL A 78 15.39 -25.05 1.65
N TYR A 79 14.85 -23.96 1.12
CA TYR A 79 13.57 -23.93 0.43
C TYR A 79 13.57 -22.99 -0.77
N GLN A 80 12.88 -23.42 -1.82
CA GLN A 80 12.58 -22.65 -3.01
C GLN A 80 11.08 -22.76 -3.30
N ALA A 81 10.43 -21.62 -3.53
CA ALA A 81 9.07 -21.58 -4.02
C ALA A 81 8.96 -22.13 -5.46
N ASP A 82 7.77 -22.55 -5.86
CA ASP A 82 7.49 -23.01 -7.22
C ASP A 82 7.81 -21.97 -8.30
N ALA A 83 8.19 -22.46 -9.48
CA ALA A 83 8.54 -21.65 -10.64
C ALA A 83 7.43 -20.65 -11.02
N SER A 84 6.17 -20.99 -10.76
CA SER A 84 5.01 -20.11 -10.95
C SER A 84 5.08 -18.79 -10.17
N MET A 85 5.88 -18.72 -9.09
CA MET A 85 6.12 -17.49 -8.32
C MET A 85 7.26 -16.62 -8.87
N HIS A 86 8.04 -17.13 -9.83
CA HIS A 86 9.18 -16.43 -10.43
C HIS A 86 8.85 -15.78 -11.79
N GLY A 87 7.78 -16.21 -12.46
CA GLY A 87 7.35 -15.70 -13.77
C GLY A 87 6.59 -14.36 -13.72
N PRO A 88 5.95 -13.95 -14.83
CA PRO A 88 5.04 -12.81 -14.87
C PRO A 88 3.95 -12.93 -13.79
N SER A 89 3.61 -11.82 -13.15
CA SER A 89 2.69 -11.83 -12.02
C SER A 89 1.26 -12.25 -12.40
N GLU A 90 0.81 -11.98 -13.63
CA GLU A 90 -0.48 -12.46 -14.10
C GLU A 90 -0.57 -14.00 -14.21
N THR A 91 0.57 -14.70 -14.26
CA THR A 91 0.62 -16.17 -14.37
C THR A 91 0.82 -16.88 -13.04
N SER A 92 1.04 -16.13 -11.96
CA SER A 92 1.19 -16.70 -10.62
C SER A 92 -0.16 -17.17 -10.08
N PRO A 93 -0.18 -18.17 -9.18
CA PRO A 93 -1.42 -18.67 -8.59
C PRO A 93 -1.90 -17.71 -7.49
N TYR A 94 -2.69 -16.71 -7.88
CA TYR A 94 -3.26 -15.74 -6.95
C TYR A 94 -4.78 -15.62 -7.07
N VAL A 95 -5.39 -15.13 -6.00
CA VAL A 95 -6.76 -14.64 -5.95
C VAL A 95 -6.70 -13.16 -5.55
N ASP A 96 -7.36 -12.31 -6.32
CA ASP A 96 -7.68 -10.94 -5.91
C ASP A 96 -8.98 -11.00 -5.09
N ASN A 97 -8.91 -10.60 -3.82
CA ASN A 97 -10.05 -10.66 -2.91
C ASN A 97 -10.99 -9.44 -3.07
N GLY A 98 -10.62 -8.46 -3.89
CA GLY A 98 -11.44 -7.28 -4.20
C GLY A 98 -11.46 -6.20 -3.11
N ASP A 99 -10.73 -6.41 -2.01
CA ASP A 99 -10.59 -5.49 -0.86
C ASP A 99 -9.18 -4.87 -0.75
N GLY A 100 -8.36 -5.04 -1.79
CA GLY A 100 -6.96 -4.62 -1.80
C GLY A 100 -6.00 -5.70 -1.29
N THR A 101 -6.48 -6.91 -0.98
CA THR A 101 -5.64 -8.04 -0.62
C THR A 101 -5.51 -9.06 -1.76
N TYR A 102 -4.32 -9.64 -1.89
CA TYR A 102 -4.04 -10.75 -2.80
C TYR A 102 -3.62 -11.99 -2.01
N THR A 103 -4.24 -13.13 -2.29
CA THR A 103 -3.87 -14.41 -1.69
C THR A 103 -3.16 -15.29 -2.72
N PHE A 104 -1.94 -15.72 -2.40
CA PHE A 104 -1.14 -16.61 -3.24
C PHE A 104 -1.14 -18.01 -2.64
N THR A 105 -1.45 -19.03 -3.46
CA THR A 105 -1.37 -20.44 -3.05
C THR A 105 -0.38 -21.15 -3.96
N PHE A 106 0.75 -21.57 -3.40
CA PHE A 106 1.82 -22.17 -4.18
C PHE A 106 2.55 -23.24 -3.39
N MET A 107 3.25 -24.10 -4.12
CA MET A 107 4.03 -25.18 -3.57
C MET A 107 5.51 -24.80 -3.48
N GLY A 108 6.29 -25.62 -2.79
CA GLY A 108 7.74 -25.54 -2.83
C GLY A 108 8.42 -26.69 -2.10
N GLY A 109 9.75 -26.63 -2.07
CA GLY A 109 10.57 -27.64 -1.42
C GLY A 109 12.05 -27.28 -1.48
N ARG A 110 12.91 -28.23 -1.14
CA ARG A 110 14.37 -28.06 -1.22
C ARG A 110 14.83 -27.61 -2.62
N PRO A 111 15.86 -26.76 -2.75
CA PRO A 111 16.35 -26.34 -4.07
C PRO A 111 16.53 -27.51 -5.04
N GLY A 112 15.94 -27.40 -6.23
CA GLY A 112 15.95 -28.47 -7.25
C GLY A 112 14.98 -29.64 -6.98
N TYR A 113 13.98 -29.47 -6.11
CA TYR A 113 12.95 -30.48 -5.87
C TYR A 113 12.21 -30.87 -7.16
N THR A 114 11.81 -32.14 -7.24
CA THR A 114 10.85 -32.63 -8.26
C THR A 114 9.45 -32.79 -7.67
N ASN A 115 9.39 -33.21 -6.40
CA ASN A 115 8.15 -33.33 -5.64
C ASN A 115 8.14 -32.23 -4.57
N PRO A 116 7.16 -31.31 -4.60
CA PRO A 116 7.03 -30.31 -3.56
C PRO A 116 6.71 -30.98 -2.22
N THR A 117 7.17 -30.36 -1.14
CA THR A 117 6.99 -30.86 0.23
C THR A 117 6.19 -29.90 1.10
N VAL A 118 6.09 -28.63 0.70
CA VAL A 118 5.37 -27.60 1.43
C VAL A 118 4.38 -26.91 0.50
N GLU A 119 3.19 -26.66 1.01
CA GLU A 119 2.21 -25.74 0.47
C GLU A 119 2.23 -24.46 1.31
N SER A 120 2.23 -23.31 0.64
CA SER A 120 2.15 -21.99 1.25
C SER A 120 0.90 -21.27 0.74
N VAL A 121 0.10 -20.75 1.67
CA VAL A 121 -1.00 -19.82 1.41
C VAL A 121 -0.62 -18.51 2.09
N VAL A 122 -0.42 -17.46 1.31
CA VAL A 122 0.06 -16.17 1.81
C VAL A 122 -0.80 -15.05 1.26
N SER A 123 -1.42 -14.29 2.16
CA SER A 123 -2.19 -13.09 1.84
C SER A 123 -1.34 -11.83 2.03
N VAL A 124 -1.45 -10.88 1.11
CA VAL A 124 -0.74 -9.61 1.15
C VAL A 124 -1.73 -8.48 0.95
N ASP A 125 -1.82 -7.58 1.92
CA ASP A 125 -2.60 -6.34 1.83
C ASP A 125 -1.77 -5.28 1.08
N THR A 126 -2.32 -4.69 0.03
CA THR A 126 -1.60 -3.70 -0.80
C THR A 126 -1.77 -2.27 -0.31
N ASN A 127 -2.68 -2.02 0.63
CA ASN A 127 -2.89 -0.71 1.25
C ASN A 127 -1.75 -0.38 2.22
N ASP A 128 -1.32 -1.35 3.02
CA ASP A 128 -0.29 -1.18 4.05
C ASP A 128 0.93 -2.12 3.88
N TRP A 129 0.89 -3.04 2.91
CA TRP A 129 1.93 -4.05 2.65
C TRP A 129 2.11 -5.08 3.77
N THR A 130 1.09 -5.28 4.60
CA THR A 130 1.05 -6.35 5.60
C THR A 130 1.01 -7.72 4.91
N ILE A 131 1.78 -8.67 5.45
CA ILE A 131 1.88 -10.05 4.96
C ILE A 131 1.31 -10.98 6.03
N ASN A 132 0.36 -11.82 5.64
CA ASN A 132 -0.17 -12.90 6.48
C ASN A 132 0.16 -14.25 5.86
N ILE A 133 0.78 -15.15 6.63
CA ILE A 133 0.99 -16.54 6.22
C ILE A 133 -0.20 -17.35 6.75
N ASP A 134 -1.23 -17.50 5.92
CA ASP A 134 -2.46 -18.22 6.27
C ASP A 134 -2.20 -19.72 6.44
N TYR A 135 -1.25 -20.25 5.66
CA TYR A 135 -0.75 -21.61 5.80
C TYR A 135 0.69 -21.74 5.31
N ASN A 136 1.49 -22.52 6.01
CA ASN A 136 2.80 -22.96 5.53
C ASN A 136 3.15 -24.32 6.16
N GLY A 137 2.98 -25.39 5.41
CA GLY A 137 3.13 -26.75 5.95
C GLY A 137 3.08 -27.84 4.89
N PRO A 138 3.03 -29.13 5.29
CA PRO A 138 3.00 -30.25 4.36
C PRO A 138 1.90 -30.12 3.29
N VAL A 139 2.21 -30.48 2.05
CA VAL A 139 1.22 -30.47 0.95
C VAL A 139 -0.02 -31.28 1.34
N ARG A 140 -1.21 -30.71 1.11
CA ARG A 140 -2.52 -31.31 1.40
C ARG A 140 -3.14 -32.07 0.23
#